data_AF-A0A3E0IML4-F1
#
_entry.id   AF-A0A3E0IML4-F1
#
_cell.length_a   1.000
_cell.length_b   1.000
_cell.length_c   1.000
_cell.angle_alpha   90.00
_cell.angle_beta   90.00
_cell.angle_gamma   90.00
#
_symmetry.space_group_name_H-M   'P 1'
#
loop_
_entity.id
_entity.type
_entity.pdbx_description
1 polymer ?
#
loop_
_entity_poly.entity_id
_entity_poly.type
_entity_poly.pdbx_seq_one_letter_code
_entity_poly.pdbx_strand_id
1 'polypeptide(L)'
;MKLSWILWWILNAFWLVIFIAGTIFVWTRSVDDAGITQTYDAKLAAFIVLVIAFLFPFIVQIIWMIINIIVSKNKQPRKYVNH
;
A
#
# COMPACT_ATOMS: atom_id res chain seq x y z
N MET A 1 -18.93 -11.48 0.25
CA MET A 1 -18.16 -10.36 0.86
C MET A 1 -18.59 -9.06 0.20
N LYS A 2 -18.61 -7.93 0.93
CA LYS A 2 -18.96 -6.62 0.33
C LYS A 2 -17.96 -6.32 -0.80
N LEU A 3 -18.42 -5.81 -1.95
CA LEU A 3 -17.56 -5.47 -3.10
C LEU A 3 -16.37 -4.57 -2.69
N SER A 4 -16.61 -3.61 -1.79
CA SER A 4 -15.58 -2.74 -1.19
C SER A 4 -14.42 -3.51 -0.55
N TRP A 5 -14.69 -4.65 0.10
CA TRP A 5 -13.65 -5.48 0.72
C TRP A 5 -12.81 -6.23 -0.30
N ILE A 6 -13.42 -6.71 -1.39
CA ILE A 6 -12.71 -7.37 -2.49
C ILE A 6 -11.83 -6.35 -3.22
N LEU A 7 -12.37 -5.17 -3.54
CA LEU A 7 -11.61 -4.07 -4.15
C LEU A 7 -10.45 -3.60 -3.28
N TRP A 8 -10.62 -3.57 -1.96
CA TRP A 8 -9.55 -3.22 -1.02
C TRP A 8 -8.38 -4.22 -1.10
N TRP A 9 -8.66 -5.52 -1.12
CA TRP A 9 -7.61 -6.53 -1.28
C TRP A 9 -6.91 -6.44 -2.64
N ILE A 10 -7.66 -6.20 -3.73
CA ILE A 10 -7.09 -6.03 -5.08
C ILE A 10 -6.16 -4.81 -5.11
N LEU A 11 -6.57 -3.68 -4.54
CA LEU A 11 -5.74 -2.48 -4.47
C LEU A 11 -4.47 -2.71 -3.65
N ASN A 12 -4.55 -3.42 -2.52
CA ASN A 12 -3.36 -3.78 -1.74
C ASN A 12 -2.40 -4.66 -2.54
N ALA A 13 -2.92 -5.69 -3.23
CA ALA A 13 -2.11 -6.56 -4.08
C ALA A 13 -1.46 -5.78 -5.23
N PHE A 14 -2.20 -4.86 -5.87
CA PHE A 14 -1.68 -3.99 -6.91
C PHE A 14 -0.50 -3.13 -6.42
N TRP A 15 -0.66 -2.44 -5.28
CA TRP A 15 0.43 -1.65 -4.70
C TRP A 15 1.63 -2.52 -4.31
N LEU A 16 1.40 -3.71 -3.76
CA LEU A 16 2.47 -4.64 -3.40
C LEU A 16 3.27 -5.07 -4.65
N VAL A 17 2.59 -5.41 -5.75
CA VAL A 17 3.24 -5.78 -7.01
C VAL A 17 4.09 -4.64 -7.56
N ILE A 18 3.59 -3.41 -7.56
CA ILE A 18 4.37 -2.24 -8.01
C ILE A 18 5.58 -2.01 -7.11
N PHE A 19 5.43 -2.17 -5.79
CA PHE A 19 6.55 -2.03 -4.86
C PHE A 19 7.66 -3.04 -5.13
N ILE A 20 7.31 -4.31 -5.34
CA ILE A 20 8.27 -5.36 -5.72
C ILE A 20 8.94 -5.02 -7.05
N ALA A 21 8.17 -4.64 -8.07
CA ALA A 21 8.70 -4.27 -9.37
C ALA A 21 9.67 -3.08 -9.28
N GLY A 22 9.32 -2.04 -8.52
CA GLY A 22 10.19 -0.90 -8.25
C GLY A 22 11.46 -1.28 -7.51
N THR A 23 11.36 -2.22 -6.56
CA THR A 23 12.52 -2.74 -5.81
C THR A 23 13.50 -3.45 -6.73
N ILE A 24 12.99 -4.34 -7.59
CA ILE A 24 13.80 -5.06 -8.58
C ILE A 24 14.45 -4.05 -9.54
N PHE A 25 13.68 -3.09 -10.04
CA PHE A 25 14.17 -2.06 -10.97
C PHE A 25 15.35 -1.26 -10.39
N VAL A 26 15.22 -0.79 -9.14
CA VAL A 26 16.30 -0.06 -8.44
C VAL A 26 17.52 -0.96 -8.21
N TRP A 27 17.31 -2.26 -7.96
CA TRP A 27 18.39 -3.20 -7.71
C TRP A 27 19.19 -3.55 -8.98
N THR A 28 18.49 -3.79 -10.09
CA THR A 28 19.09 -4.32 -11.32
C THR A 28 19.74 -3.25 -12.20
N ARG A 29 19.33 -1.98 -12.07
CA ARG A 29 19.92 -0.92 -12.89
C ARG A 29 21.36 -0.61 -12.46
N SER A 30 22.20 -0.30 -13.45
CA SER A 30 23.63 0.02 -13.26
C SER A 30 23.93 1.52 -13.32
N VAL A 31 23.07 2.28 -13.98
CA VAL A 31 23.14 3.73 -14.15
C VAL A 31 21.80 4.32 -13.78
N ASP A 32 21.83 5.49 -13.16
CA ASP A 32 20.64 6.27 -12.88
C ASP A 32 20.22 7.13 -14.10
N ASP A 33 19.11 7.86 -13.95
CA ASP A 33 18.55 8.69 -15.03
C ASP A 33 19.41 9.92 -15.33
N ALA A 34 20.42 10.22 -14.50
CA ALA A 34 21.42 11.25 -14.74
C ALA A 34 22.68 10.71 -15.44
N GLY A 35 22.71 9.40 -15.77
CA GLY A 35 23.87 8.73 -16.37
C GLY A 35 25.00 8.46 -15.36
N ILE A 36 24.74 8.60 -14.07
CA ILE A 36 25.70 8.33 -13.00
C ILE A 36 25.61 6.85 -12.62
N THR A 37 26.76 6.19 -12.54
CA THR A 37 26.84 4.80 -12.09
C THR A 37 26.26 4.67 -10.69
N GLN A 38 25.31 3.77 -10.52
CA GLN A 38 24.62 3.61 -9.25
C GLN A 38 25.50 2.82 -8.28
N THR A 39 26.15 3.53 -7.36
CA THR A 39 26.89 2.92 -6.25
C THR A 39 25.94 2.22 -5.28
N TYR A 40 26.49 1.35 -4.42
CA TYR A 40 25.70 0.67 -3.39
C TYR A 40 24.94 1.67 -2.50
N ASP A 41 25.60 2.74 -2.06
CA ASP A 41 24.98 3.78 -1.23
C ASP A 41 23.86 4.53 -1.96
N ALA A 42 24.06 4.82 -3.26
CA ALA A 42 23.03 5.46 -4.09
C ALA A 42 21.83 4.53 -4.34
N LYS A 43 22.02 3.21 -4.40
CA LYS A 43 20.92 2.23 -4.43
C LYS A 43 20.12 2.25 -3.13
N LEU A 44 20.80 2.27 -1.98
CA LEU A 44 20.13 2.36 -0.67
C LEU A 44 19.34 3.66 -0.51
N ALA A 45 19.89 4.80 -0.93
CA ALA A 45 19.17 6.07 -0.93
C ALA A 45 17.90 6.01 -1.80
N ALA A 46 18.00 5.43 -3.01
CA ALA A 46 16.84 5.23 -3.88
C ALA A 46 15.80 4.28 -3.26
N PHE A 47 16.20 3.24 -2.54
CA PHE A 47 15.27 2.39 -1.80
C PHE A 47 14.54 3.14 -0.69
N ILE A 48 15.22 3.98 0.07
CA ILE A 48 14.60 4.79 1.12
C ILE A 48 13.52 5.69 0.51
N VAL A 49 13.83 6.35 -0.61
CA VAL A 49 12.86 7.17 -1.36
C VAL A 49 11.68 6.32 -1.83
N LEU A 50 11.93 5.13 -2.38
CA LEU A 50 10.89 4.19 -2.80
C LEU A 50 9.98 3.80 -1.61
N VAL A 51 10.54 3.45 -0.46
CA VAL A 51 9.77 3.11 0.74
C VAL A 51 8.92 4.29 1.19
N ILE A 52 9.50 5.50 1.28
CA ILE A 52 8.78 6.70 1.69
C ILE A 52 7.61 6.99 0.72
N ALA A 53 7.83 6.87 -0.58
CA ALA A 53 6.77 7.05 -1.57
C ALA A 53 5.60 6.08 -1.37
N PHE A 54 5.90 4.83 -0.98
CA PHE A 54 4.88 3.80 -0.73
C PHE A 54 4.21 3.89 0.65
N LEU A 55 4.76 4.65 1.60
CA LEU A 55 4.06 4.94 2.85
C LEU A 55 2.76 5.70 2.61
N PHE A 56 2.71 6.62 1.65
CA PHE A 56 1.51 7.40 1.36
C PHE A 56 0.29 6.53 1.01
N PRO A 57 0.33 5.69 -0.06
CA PRO A 57 -0.80 4.82 -0.38
C PRO A 57 -1.06 3.82 0.75
N PHE A 58 -0.03 3.32 1.44
CA PHE A 58 -0.20 2.38 2.56
C PHE A 58 -1.01 2.99 3.73
N ILE A 59 -0.69 4.22 4.12
CA ILE A 59 -1.43 4.95 5.18
C ILE A 59 -2.89 5.16 4.76
N VAL A 60 -3.14 5.55 3.51
CA VAL A 60 -4.51 5.72 2.99
C VAL A 60 -5.29 4.39 3.04
N GLN A 61 -4.66 3.26 2.67
CA GLN A 61 -5.29 1.94 2.75
C GLN A 61 -5.64 1.54 4.19
N ILE A 62 -4.77 1.83 5.17
CA ILE A 62 -5.01 1.56 6.60
C ILE A 62 -6.19 2.40 7.11
N ILE A 63 -6.19 3.71 6.84
CA ILE A 63 -7.27 4.60 7.28
C ILE A 63 -8.62 4.12 6.72
N TRP A 64 -8.65 3.79 5.42
CA TRP A 64 -9.85 3.26 4.76
C TRP A 64 -10.35 1.95 5.39
N MET A 65 -9.42 1.05 5.73
CA MET A 65 -9.74 -0.21 6.41
C MET A 65 -10.38 0.05 7.78
N ILE A 66 -9.80 0.94 8.59
CA ILE A 66 -10.31 1.29 9.92
C ILE A 66 -11.73 1.85 9.81
N ILE A 67 -11.97 2.80 8.89
CA ILE A 67 -13.30 3.39 8.67
C ILE A 67 -14.32 2.31 8.30
N ASN A 68 -13.97 1.42 7.36
CA ASN A 68 -14.88 0.34 6.95
C ASN A 68 -15.20 -0.64 8.09
N ILE A 69 -14.21 -0.97 8.93
CA ILE A 69 -14.42 -1.83 10.09
C ILE A 69 -15.37 -1.16 11.09
N ILE A 70 -15.14 0.11 11.44
CA ILE A 70 -15.96 0.86 12.40
C ILE A 70 -17.41 1.00 11.89
N VAL A 71 -17.59 1.44 10.64
CA VAL A 71 -18.92 1.60 10.03
C VAL A 71 -19.65 0.25 9.93
N SER A 72 -18.94 -0.84 9.66
CA SER A 72 -19.58 -2.16 9.58
C SER A 72 -20.05 -2.68 10.94
N LYS A 73 -19.43 -2.28 12.05
CA LYS A 73 -19.87 -2.63 13.41
C LYS A 73 -21.16 -1.89 13.81
N ASN A 74 -21.32 -0.63 13.40
CA ASN A 74 -22.47 0.21 13.76
C ASN A 74 -23.76 -0.11 12.98
N LYS A 75 -23.70 -0.96 11.95
CA LYS A 75 -24.88 -1.40 11.18
C LYS A 75 -25.54 -2.66 11.71
N GLN A 76 -25.11 -3.21 12.85
CA GLN A 76 -25.87 -4.28 13.47
C GLN A 76 -27.20 -3.69 13.97
N PRO A 77 -28.35 -4.12 13.42
CA PRO A 77 -29.63 -3.68 13.95
C PRO A 77 -29.68 -4.10 15.41
N ARG A 78 -30.08 -3.19 16.30
CA ARG A 78 -30.56 -3.55 17.64
C ARG A 78 -31.55 -4.68 17.42
N LYS A 79 -31.13 -5.93 17.68
CA LYS A 79 -32.04 -7.06 17.70
C LYS A 79 -33.14 -6.65 18.67
N TYR A 80 -34.36 -6.60 18.15
CA TYR A 80 -35.57 -6.17 18.83
C TYR A 80 -35.57 -6.59 20.29
N VAL A 81 -35.39 -5.62 21.19
CA VAL A 81 -35.87 -5.72 22.56
C VAL A 81 -37.37 -5.57 22.45
N ASN A 82 -38.06 -6.69 22.22
CA ASN A 82 -39.49 -6.77 22.47
C ASN A 82 -39.66 -7.52 23.79
N HIS A 83 -40.36 -6.83 24.69
CA HIS A 83 -40.77 -7.23 26.02
C HIS A 83 -41.68 -8.46 26.02
#